data_AF-A0A2V8YS99-F1
#
_entry.id   AF-A0A2V8YS99-F1
#
_cell.length_a   1.000
_cell.length_b   1.000
_cell.length_c   1.000
_cell.angle_alpha   90.00
_cell.angle_beta   90.00
_cell.angle_gamma   90.00
#
_symmetry.space_group_name_H-M   'P 1'
#
loop_
_entity.id
_entity.type
_entity.pdbx_description
1 polymer ?
#
loop_
_entity_poly.entity_id
_entity_poly.type
_entity_poly.pdbx_seq_one_letter_code
_entity_poly.pdbx_strand_id
1 'polypeptide(L)'
;MVREHADAIARRHLESSVSDPQLRAALTAHYQMGCKRILLSADFYPVFQRPSVELLTERIAEIRERSVVTEDGAERPVDVLIYLNPASRSPFFADLPGKARFSPGMFAAVDDSRQK
;
A
#
# COMPACT_ATOMS: atom_id res chain seq x y z
N MET A 1 -10.94 -19.42 -19.11
CA MET A 1 -9.70 -20.22 -19.08
C MET A 1 -8.43 -19.37 -18.90
N VAL A 2 -8.05 -18.47 -19.82
CA VAL A 2 -6.80 -17.66 -19.71
C VAL A 2 -6.77 -16.75 -18.47
N ARG A 3 -7.87 -16.06 -18.15
CA ARG A 3 -7.94 -15.12 -17.01
C ARG A 3 -7.78 -15.80 -15.65
N GLU A 4 -8.41 -16.96 -15.49
CA GLU A 4 -8.32 -17.77 -14.27
C GLU A 4 -6.91 -18.34 -14.06
N HIS A 5 -6.23 -18.70 -15.15
CA HIS A 5 -4.82 -19.07 -15.12
C HIS A 5 -3.92 -17.92 -14.67
N ALA A 6 -4.19 -16.69 -15.11
CA ALA A 6 -3.42 -15.52 -14.70
C ALA A 6 -3.56 -15.22 -13.19
N ASP A 7 -4.79 -15.30 -12.66
CA ASP A 7 -5.03 -15.16 -11.21
C ASP A 7 -4.27 -16.24 -10.41
N ALA A 8 -4.29 -17.49 -10.90
CA ALA A 8 -3.57 -18.59 -10.27
C ALA A 8 -2.04 -18.39 -10.30
N ILE A 9 -1.48 -17.90 -11.41
CA ILE A 9 -0.04 -17.60 -11.53
C ILE A 9 0.37 -16.54 -10.51
N ALA A 10 -0.41 -15.47 -10.36
CA ALA A 10 -0.09 -14.43 -9.39
C ALA A 10 -0.24 -14.87 -7.94
N ARG A 11 -1.27 -15.66 -7.61
CA ARG A 11 -1.39 -16.24 -6.26
C ARG A 11 -0.18 -17.12 -5.92
N ARG A 12 0.23 -17.99 -6.85
CA ARG A 12 1.43 -18.82 -6.66
C ARG A 12 2.69 -17.98 -6.50
N HIS A 13 2.82 -16.88 -7.24
CA HIS A 13 3.96 -15.97 -7.11
C HIS A 13 3.99 -15.28 -5.73
N LEU A 14 2.84 -14.83 -5.22
CA LEU A 14 2.74 -14.28 -3.86
C LEU A 14 3.12 -15.34 -2.81
N GLU A 15 2.55 -16.54 -2.93
CA GLU A 15 2.81 -17.65 -2.01
C GLU A 15 4.29 -18.06 -1.98
N SER A 16 4.97 -18.04 -3.13
CA SER A 16 6.40 -18.36 -3.20
C SER A 16 7.30 -17.23 -2.72
N SER A 17 6.85 -15.98 -2.77
CA SER A 17 7.66 -14.81 -2.43
C SER A 17 7.54 -14.39 -0.97
N VAL A 18 6.39 -14.66 -0.33
CA VAL A 18 6.10 -14.26 1.06
C VAL A 18 5.89 -15.51 1.89
N SER A 19 6.60 -15.68 3.01
CA SER A 19 6.45 -16.87 3.86
C SER A 19 5.30 -16.75 4.87
N ASP A 20 5.04 -15.55 5.39
CA ASP A 20 4.05 -15.31 6.43
C ASP A 20 2.61 -15.36 5.88
N PRO A 21 1.73 -16.25 6.38
CA PRO A 21 0.35 -16.35 5.94
C PRO A 21 -0.49 -15.09 6.21
N GLN A 22 -0.22 -14.34 7.28
CA GLN A 22 -0.94 -13.09 7.56
C GLN A 22 -0.58 -12.02 6.54
N LEU A 23 0.71 -11.88 6.26
CA LEU A 23 1.21 -10.96 5.23
C LEU A 23 0.70 -11.34 3.82
N ARG A 24 0.62 -12.63 3.50
CA ARG A 24 -0.01 -13.09 2.24
C ARG A 24 -1.46 -12.65 2.15
N ALA A 25 -2.25 -12.82 3.21
CA ALA A 25 -3.65 -12.41 3.21
C ALA A 25 -3.78 -10.90 2.96
N ALA A 26 -2.98 -10.09 3.64
CA ALA A 26 -2.96 -8.63 3.46
C ALA A 26 -2.54 -8.18 2.06
N LEU A 27 -1.60 -8.89 1.43
CA LEU A 27 -1.10 -8.58 0.08
C LEU A 27 -1.93 -9.20 -1.05
N THR A 28 -2.94 -10.02 -0.72
CA THR A 28 -3.77 -10.69 -1.72
C THR A 28 -4.72 -9.70 -2.38
N ALA A 29 -4.60 -9.56 -3.70
CA ALA A 29 -5.53 -8.75 -4.48
C ALA A 29 -6.93 -9.39 -4.54
N HIS A 30 -7.95 -8.65 -4.10
CA HIS A 30 -9.37 -9.03 -4.20
C HIS A 30 -10.04 -8.49 -5.48
N TYR A 31 -9.31 -8.48 -6.59
CA TYR A 31 -9.81 -8.09 -7.91
C TYR A 31 -9.24 -9.03 -8.97
N GLN A 32 -9.91 -9.14 -10.11
CA GLN A 32 -9.47 -10.02 -11.20
C GLN A 32 -8.25 -9.44 -11.92
N MET A 33 -7.39 -10.32 -12.44
CA MET A 33 -6.29 -9.89 -13.30
C MET A 33 -6.77 -9.05 -14.49
N GLY A 34 -6.09 -7.93 -14.70
CA GLY A 34 -6.42 -6.93 -15.72
C GLY A 34 -7.42 -5.85 -15.28
N CYS A 35 -8.09 -5.99 -14.12
CA CYS A 35 -8.90 -4.90 -13.53
C CYS A 35 -8.03 -3.73 -13.03
N LYS A 36 -6.74 -3.99 -12.81
CA LYS A 36 -5.70 -3.01 -12.50
C LYS A 36 -4.50 -3.24 -13.41
N ARG A 37 -3.64 -2.22 -13.54
CA ARG A 37 -2.39 -2.33 -14.29
C ARG A 37 -1.50 -3.40 -13.66
N ILE A 38 -1.03 -4.35 -14.47
CA ILE A 38 -0.12 -5.41 -14.02
C ILE A 38 1.26 -4.78 -13.78
N LEU A 39 1.81 -5.00 -12.59
CA LEU A 39 3.16 -4.59 -12.22
C LEU A 39 4.03 -5.84 -12.15
N LEU A 40 5.20 -5.78 -12.77
CA LEU A 40 6.19 -6.85 -12.76
C LEU A 40 7.41 -6.34 -11.99
N SER A 41 7.65 -6.89 -10.81
CA SER A 41 8.80 -6.54 -9.98
C SER A 41 9.21 -7.76 -9.17
N ALA A 42 10.50 -8.11 -9.22
CA ALA A 42 11.06 -9.16 -8.39
C ALA A 42 11.22 -8.74 -6.92
N ASP A 43 11.33 -7.43 -6.67
CA ASP A 43 11.70 -6.89 -5.36
C ASP A 43 10.50 -6.47 -4.50
N PHE A 44 9.30 -6.41 -5.08
CA PHE A 44 8.13 -5.86 -4.39
C PHE A 44 7.72 -6.66 -3.15
N TYR A 45 7.53 -7.98 -3.29
CA TYR A 45 7.13 -8.82 -2.16
C TYR A 45 8.23 -9.03 -1.10
N PRO A 46 9.52 -9.22 -1.47
CA PRO A 46 10.59 -9.35 -0.48
C PRO A 46 10.75 -8.15 0.46
N VAL A 47 10.41 -6.93 0.03
CA VAL A 47 10.56 -5.72 0.85
C VAL A 47 9.72 -5.79 2.14
N PHE A 48 8.51 -6.35 2.08
CA PHE A 48 7.61 -6.43 3.24
C PHE A 48 8.05 -7.44 4.32
N GLN A 49 9.09 -8.24 4.05
CA GLN A 49 9.64 -9.20 5.01
C GLN A 49 10.89 -8.66 5.73
N ARG A 50 11.27 -7.40 5.46
CA ARG A 50 12.38 -6.74 6.15
C ARG A 50 11.92 -6.25 7.51
N PRO A 51 12.78 -6.29 8.55
CA PRO A 51 12.42 -5.83 9.89
C PRO A 51 12.11 -4.33 9.96
N SER A 52 12.61 -3.54 9.01
CA SER A 52 12.41 -2.09 8.92
C SER A 52 11.15 -1.69 8.13
N VAL A 53 10.31 -2.65 7.74
CA VAL A 53 9.14 -2.40 6.90
C VAL A 53 7.90 -2.91 7.60
N GLU A 54 6.93 -2.01 7.80
CA GLU A 54 5.62 -2.33 8.31
C GLU A 54 4.58 -2.14 7.20
N LEU A 55 3.72 -3.15 7.00
CA LEU A 55 2.55 -3.03 6.12
C LEU A 55 1.34 -2.61 6.96
N LEU A 56 0.79 -1.44 6.64
CA LEU A 56 -0.44 -0.94 7.25
C LEU A 56 -1.57 -1.00 6.23
N THR A 57 -2.66 -1.69 6.59
CA THR A 57 -3.85 -1.82 5.73
C THR A 57 -5.04 -1.01 6.26
N GLU A 58 -4.89 -0.49 7.47
CA GLU A 58 -5.83 0.35 8.17
C GLU A 58 -5.99 1.68 7.43
N ARG A 59 -7.19 2.22 7.47
CA ARG A 59 -7.46 3.54 6.90
C ARG A 59 -6.74 4.61 7.71
N ILE A 60 -6.23 5.61 7.01
CA ILE A 60 -5.66 6.81 7.61
C ILE A 60 -6.82 7.72 8.03
N ALA A 61 -6.91 8.04 9.32
CA ALA A 61 -7.91 8.93 9.90
C ALA A 61 -7.50 10.40 9.70
N GLU A 62 -6.25 10.74 10.05
CA GLU A 62 -5.69 12.08 9.87
C GLU A 62 -4.17 12.05 9.74
N ILE A 63 -3.63 13.12 9.15
CA ILE A 63 -2.19 13.40 9.11
C ILE A 63 -1.96 14.63 9.99
N ARG A 64 -1.02 14.50 10.91
CA ARG A 64 -0.56 15.60 11.79
C ARG A 64 0.81 16.08 11.33
N GLU A 65 1.31 17.13 11.96
CA GLU A 65 2.58 17.77 11.58
C GLU A 65 3.77 16.79 11.52
N ARG A 66 3.81 15.79 12.41
CA ARG A 66 4.93 14.82 12.52
C ARG A 66 4.48 13.37 12.64
N SER A 67 3.22 13.06 12.31
CA SER A 67 2.68 11.72 12.50
C SER A 67 1.49 11.43 11.59
N VAL A 68 1.21 10.14 11.41
CA VAL A 68 0.01 9.62 10.75
C VAL A 68 -0.81 8.86 11.78
N VAL A 69 -2.10 9.14 11.83
CA VAL A 69 -3.06 8.47 12.72
C VAL A 69 -3.98 7.58 11.89
N THR A 70 -4.06 6.30 12.24
CA THR A 70 -4.97 5.33 11.61
C THR A 70 -6.31 5.25 12.35
N GLU A 71 -7.34 4.69 11.73
CA GLU A 71 -8.70 4.61 12.30
C GLU A 71 -8.79 3.75 13.57
N ASP A 72 -7.82 2.88 13.82
CA ASP A 72 -7.66 2.14 15.09
C ASP A 72 -7.15 3.02 16.25
N GLY A 73 -6.82 4.29 15.98
CA GLY A 73 -6.28 5.25 16.94
C GLY A 73 -4.77 5.19 17.12
N ALA A 74 -4.06 4.30 16.41
CA ALA A 74 -2.62 4.21 16.50
C ALA A 74 -1.93 5.41 15.81
N GLU A 75 -1.05 6.09 16.54
CA GLU A 75 -0.27 7.22 16.04
C GLU A 75 1.16 6.75 15.70
N ARG A 76 1.58 7.01 14.47
CA ARG A 76 2.91 6.63 13.98
C ARG A 76 3.71 7.89 13.66
N PRO A 77 4.80 8.16 14.39
CA PRO A 77 5.66 9.30 14.11
C PRO A 77 6.39 9.08 12.78
N VAL A 78 6.45 10.13 11.96
CA VAL A 78 7.08 10.08 10.64
C VAL A 78 7.94 11.32 10.45
N ASP A 79 9.13 11.16 9.88
CA ASP A 79 9.97 12.29 9.47
C ASP A 79 9.66 12.70 8.02
N VAL A 80 9.38 11.70 7.18
CA VAL A 80 9.08 11.88 5.75
C VAL A 80 7.81 11.11 5.39
N LEU A 81 6.91 11.78 4.68
CA LEU A 81 5.72 11.18 4.11
C LEU A 81 5.77 11.24 2.58
N ILE A 82 5.76 10.07 1.94
CA ILE A 82 5.68 9.97 0.48
C ILE A 82 4.23 9.72 0.07
N TYR A 83 3.65 10.66 -0.68
CA TYR A 83 2.27 10.60 -1.15
C TYR A 83 2.19 10.12 -2.61
N LEU A 84 1.66 8.91 -2.81
CA LEU A 84 1.44 8.33 -4.15
C LEU A 84 -0.06 8.31 -4.47
N ASN A 85 -0.52 9.26 -5.29
CA ASN A 85 -1.89 9.30 -5.77
C ASN A 85 -1.98 9.12 -7.29
N PRO A 86 -2.54 8.00 -7.79
CA PRO A 86 -2.71 7.79 -9.23
C PRO A 86 -3.80 8.67 -9.86
N ALA A 87 -4.63 9.36 -9.07
CA ALA A 87 -5.72 10.22 -9.55
C ALA A 87 -5.27 11.64 -9.97
N SER A 88 -4.00 12.00 -9.78
CA SER A 88 -3.46 13.32 -10.17
C SER A 88 -3.41 13.56 -11.69
N ARG A 89 -3.80 12.59 -12.52
CA ARG A 89 -3.94 12.76 -13.97
C ARG A 89 -5.29 13.33 -14.42
N SER A 90 -6.23 13.56 -13.50
CA SER A 90 -7.49 14.26 -13.80
C SER A 90 -7.42 15.70 -13.29
N PRO A 91 -7.72 16.73 -14.10
CA PRO A 91 -7.70 18.13 -13.67
C PRO A 91 -8.72 18.43 -12.55
N PHE A 92 -9.62 17.51 -12.25
CA PHE A 92 -10.65 17.65 -11.22
C PHE A 92 -10.13 17.73 -9.77
N PHE A 93 -8.90 17.27 -9.51
CA PHE A 93 -8.35 17.20 -8.15
C PHE A 93 -7.39 18.35 -7.80
N ALA A 94 -7.17 19.30 -8.70
CA ALA A 94 -6.27 20.44 -8.47
C ALA A 94 -6.83 21.47 -7.47
N ASP A 95 -8.16 21.55 -7.33
CA ASP A 95 -8.85 22.66 -6.66
C ASP A 95 -9.68 22.25 -5.42
N LEU A 96 -9.33 21.19 -4.69
CA LEU A 96 -9.99 20.88 -3.42
C LEU A 96 -9.26 21.55 -2.23
N PRO A 97 -9.79 22.65 -1.67
CA PRO A 97 -9.29 23.18 -0.41
C PRO A 97 -9.74 22.27 0.75
N GLY A 98 -8.80 21.94 1.63
CA GLY A 98 -9.08 21.46 2.99
C GLY A 98 -9.63 20.02 3.08
N LYS A 99 -8.82 19.15 3.70
CA LYS A 99 -9.04 17.72 3.96
C LYS A 99 -8.77 16.84 2.74
N ALA A 100 -7.53 16.37 2.66
CA ALA A 100 -7.18 15.22 1.85
C ALA A 100 -8.13 14.06 2.20
N ARG A 101 -9.09 13.77 1.32
CA ARG A 101 -9.93 12.59 1.44
C ARG A 101 -9.08 11.40 1.03
N PHE A 102 -8.52 10.71 2.02
CA PHE A 102 -7.70 9.51 1.79
C PHE A 102 -8.60 8.40 1.25
N SER A 103 -8.39 8.08 -0.02
CA SER A 103 -9.13 7.01 -0.69
C SER A 103 -8.50 5.66 -0.35
N PRO A 104 -9.29 4.58 -0.31
CA PRO A 104 -8.75 3.23 -0.15
C PRO A 104 -7.79 2.94 -1.31
N GLY A 105 -6.53 2.66 -1.00
CA GLY A 105 -5.46 2.44 -1.99
C GLY A 105 -4.41 3.55 -2.07
N MET A 106 -4.44 4.54 -1.18
CA MET A 106 -3.30 5.42 -0.95
C MET A 106 -2.22 4.67 -0.18
N PHE A 107 -1.02 4.59 -0.76
CA PHE A 107 0.17 4.09 -0.07
C PHE A 107 0.95 5.28 0.48
N ALA A 108 1.06 5.35 1.80
CA ALA A 108 2.02 6.20 2.48
C ALA A 108 3.24 5.34 2.82
N ALA A 109 4.38 5.63 2.23
CA ALA A 109 5.64 5.08 2.73
C ALA A 109 6.11 6.00 3.86
N VAL A 110 6.24 5.42 5.05
CA VAL A 110 6.78 6.05 6.24
C VAL A 110 8.22 5.61 6.37
N ASP A 111 9.15 6.57 6.37
CA ASP A 111 10.55 6.32 6.69
C ASP A 111 10.85 6.96 8.06
N ASP A 112 11.14 6.14 9.06
CA ASP A 112 11.69 6.60 10.34
C ASP A 112 13.22 6.55 10.23
N SER A 113 13.79 7.69 9.84
CA SER A 113 15.23 7.87 9.61
C SER A 113 16.10 7.63 10.86
N ARG A 114 15.49 7.40 12.03
CA ARG A 114 16.13 7.16 13.33
C ARG A 114 16.42 5.69 13.65
N GLN A 115 15.96 4.72 12.84
CA GLN A 115 16.25 3.29 13.06
C GLN A 115 17.55 2.79 12.38
N LYS A 116 18.53 3.67 12.13
CA LYS A 116 19.86 3.29 11.63
C LYS A 116 20.86 3.00 12.74
#